data_AF-A0A3D2JU35-F1
#
_entry.id   AF-A0A3D2JU35-F1
#
_cell.length_a   1.000
_cell.length_b   1.000
_cell.length_c   1.000
_cell.angle_alpha   90.00
_cell.angle_beta   90.00
_cell.angle_gamma   90.00
#
_symmetry.space_group_name_H-M   'P 1'
#
loop_
_entity.id
_entity.type
_entity.pdbx_description
1 polymer ?
#
loop_
_entity_poly.entity_id
_entity_poly.type
_entity_poly.pdbx_seq_one_letter_code
_entity_poly.pdbx_strand_id
1 'polypeptide(L)'
;MLLRCALHLGLTDVLEQLLEKSNIDIESIRAVFCTGEAHALLESDLREKESLQLSGNPTFVLNEARQKLYGNVGYGVIEANIKEVLKSQNAG
;
A
#
# COMPACT_ATOMS: atom_id res chain seq x y z
N MET A 1 -30.47 -0.28 -3.94
CA MET A 1 -30.21 0.35 -2.62
C MET A 1 -28.73 0.19 -2.26
N LEU A 2 -27.81 0.80 -3.01
CA LEU A 2 -26.35 0.77 -2.69
C LEU A 2 -25.68 2.04 -3.23
N LEU A 3 -26.12 3.21 -2.76
CA LEU A 3 -25.34 4.45 -2.88
C LEU A 3 -25.23 5.05 -1.47
N ARG A 4 -24.52 4.36 -0.58
CA ARG A 4 -24.18 4.92 0.73
C ARG A 4 -22.82 5.61 0.62
N CYS A 5 -22.89 6.93 0.51
CA CYS A 5 -21.84 7.91 0.81
C CYS A 5 -20.52 7.76 0.02
N ALA A 6 -20.45 8.39 -1.15
CA ALA A 6 -19.16 8.76 -1.71
C ALA A 6 -18.53 9.84 -0.82
N LEU A 7 -17.39 9.52 -0.18
CA LEU A 7 -16.62 10.47 0.62
C LEU A 7 -15.49 11.04 -0.24
N HIS A 8 -15.28 12.35 -0.22
CA HIS A 8 -14.20 12.97 -0.99
C HIS A 8 -12.88 12.89 -0.21
N LEU A 9 -12.11 11.83 -0.45
CA LEU A 9 -10.83 11.57 0.24
C LEU A 9 -9.72 12.59 -0.10
N GLY A 10 -9.96 13.49 -1.05
CA GLY A 10 -9.04 14.60 -1.35
C GLY A 10 -9.15 15.77 -0.36
N LEU A 11 -10.08 15.75 0.59
CA LEU A 11 -10.26 16.81 1.59
C LEU A 11 -9.66 16.40 2.94
N THR A 12 -8.83 17.27 3.50
CA THR A 12 -8.21 17.05 4.81
C THR A 12 -9.26 16.84 5.91
N ASP A 13 -10.30 17.67 5.98
CA ASP A 13 -11.35 17.55 6.99
C ASP A 13 -12.08 16.20 6.94
N VAL A 14 -12.18 15.60 5.74
CA VAL A 14 -12.79 14.28 5.56
C VAL A 14 -11.87 13.19 6.09
N LEU A 15 -10.56 13.29 5.83
CA LEU A 15 -9.57 12.34 6.34
C LEU A 15 -9.46 12.42 7.86
N GLU A 16 -9.47 13.62 8.45
CA GLU A 16 -9.44 13.82 9.90
C GLU A 16 -10.66 13.20 10.59
N GLN A 17 -11.86 13.39 10.04
CA GLN A 17 -13.07 12.72 10.56
C GLN A 17 -12.98 11.18 10.50
N LEU A 18 -12.26 10.62 9.53
CA LEU A 18 -12.03 9.17 9.45
C LEU A 18 -11.02 8.73 10.51
N LEU A 19 -9.95 9.49 10.72
CA LEU A 19 -8.94 9.22 11.74
C LEU A 19 -9.54 9.25 13.15
N GLU A 20 -10.37 10.25 13.46
CA GLU A 20 -11.15 10.33 14.70
C GLU A 20 -12.00 9.07 14.92
N LYS A 21 -12.74 8.63 13.89
CA LYS A 21 -13.57 7.42 13.97
C LYS A 21 -12.77 6.13 14.16
N SER A 22 -11.55 6.11 13.63
CA SER A 22 -10.60 5.01 13.79
C SER A 22 -9.76 5.10 15.07
N ASN A 23 -10.00 6.12 15.90
CA ASN A 23 -9.31 6.36 17.16
C ASN A 23 -7.77 6.50 16.98
N ILE A 24 -7.37 7.12 15.87
CA ILE A 24 -5.98 7.42 15.51
C ILE A 24 -5.67 8.86 15.90
N ASP A 25 -4.48 9.09 16.48
CA ASP A 25 -4.04 10.42 16.92
C ASP A 25 -3.73 11.34 15.73
N ILE A 26 -4.63 12.30 15.49
CA ILE A 26 -4.53 13.29 14.41
C ILE A 26 -3.28 14.17 14.55
N GLU A 27 -2.91 14.55 15.77
CA GLU A 27 -1.81 15.49 15.98
C GLU A 27 -0.46 14.86 15.59
N SER A 28 -0.28 13.57 15.88
CA SER A 28 0.90 12.83 15.41
C SER A 28 1.01 12.81 13.88
N ILE A 29 -0.11 12.69 13.17
CA ILE A 29 -0.15 12.66 11.70
C ILE A 29 0.16 14.05 11.14
N ARG A 30 -0.48 15.10 11.66
CA ARG A 30 -0.25 16.49 11.25
C ARG A 30 1.22 16.88 11.37
N ALA A 31 1.87 16.47 12.46
CA ALA A 31 3.29 16.75 12.67
C ALA A 31 4.18 16.23 11.51
N VAL A 32 3.92 15.00 11.03
CA VAL A 32 4.69 14.39 9.92
C VAL A 32 4.40 15.07 8.57
N PHE A 33 3.19 15.59 8.36
CA PHE A 33 2.88 16.38 7.17
C PHE A 33 3.55 17.77 7.20
N CYS A 34 3.68 18.39 8.37
CA CYS A 34 4.33 19.70 8.52
C CYS A 34 5.85 19.67 8.29
N THR A 35 6.52 18.54 8.55
CA THR A 35 7.98 18.40 8.32
C THR A 35 8.33 18.06 6.87
N GLY A 36 7.35 17.74 6.02
CA GLY A 36 7.57 17.26 4.66
C GLY A 36 8.04 15.80 4.57
N GLU A 37 8.21 15.12 5.71
CA GLU A 37 8.65 13.73 5.78
C GLU A 37 7.70 12.79 5.05
N ALA A 38 6.38 12.98 5.23
CA ALA A 38 5.36 12.21 4.50
C ALA A 38 5.52 12.32 2.97
N HIS A 39 5.85 13.52 2.47
CA HIS A 39 6.07 13.75 1.04
C HIS A 39 7.35 13.10 0.53
N ALA A 40 8.43 13.14 1.33
CA ALA A 40 9.69 12.50 0.98
C ALA A 40 9.58 10.97 0.93
N LEU A 41 8.84 10.37 1.87
CA LEU A 41 8.54 8.94 1.87
C LEU A 41 7.70 8.55 0.65
N LEU A 42 6.64 9.30 0.34
CA LEU A 42 5.82 9.05 -0.86
C LEU A 42 6.65 9.11 -2.14
N GLU A 43 7.54 10.09 -2.26
CA GLU A 43 8.43 10.21 -3.42
C GLU A 43 9.44 9.06 -3.50
N SER A 44 9.92 8.55 -2.35
CA SER A 44 10.75 7.35 -2.29
C SER A 44 10.00 6.12 -2.83
N ASP A 45 8.73 5.94 -2.43
CA ASP A 45 7.88 4.85 -2.92
C ASP A 45 7.63 4.96 -4.44
N LEU A 46 7.45 6.18 -4.96
CA LEU A 46 7.30 6.42 -6.39
C LEU A 46 8.59 6.08 -7.18
N ARG A 47 9.77 6.43 -6.64
CA ARG A 47 11.05 6.01 -7.24
C ARG A 47 11.25 4.50 -7.18
N GLU A 48 10.87 3.86 -6.08
CA GLU A 48 10.96 2.41 -5.95
C GLU A 48 10.05 1.71 -6.97
N LYS A 49 8.82 2.21 -7.16
CA LYS A 49 7.90 1.72 -8.21
C LYS A 49 8.55 1.74 -9.59
N GLU A 50 9.27 2.81 -9.95
CA GLU A 50 9.99 2.92 -11.22
C GLU A 50 11.14 1.92 -11.30
N SER A 51 11.96 1.82 -10.25
CA SER A 51 13.07 0.86 -10.15
C SER A 51 12.59 -0.59 -10.30
N LEU A 52 11.45 -0.91 -9.68
CA LEU A 52 10.80 -2.22 -9.79
C LEU A 52 9.99 -2.40 -11.08
N GLN A 53 9.93 -1.39 -11.96
CA GLN A 53 9.19 -1.45 -13.23
C GLN A 53 7.74 -1.94 -13.04
N LEU A 54 7.03 -1.40 -12.05
CA LEU A 54 5.66 -1.83 -11.75
C LEU A 54 4.68 -1.23 -12.77
N SER A 55 3.98 -2.11 -13.50
CA SER A 55 3.05 -1.71 -14.58
C SER A 55 1.72 -1.14 -14.08
N GLY A 56 1.38 -1.31 -12.80
CA GLY A 56 0.14 -0.79 -12.23
C GLY A 56 -0.17 -1.33 -10.83
N ASN A 57 -1.41 -1.15 -10.38
CA ASN A 57 -1.93 -1.67 -9.11
C ASN A 57 -3.11 -2.65 -9.33
N PRO A 58 -3.41 -3.53 -8.35
CA PRO A 58 -2.51 -3.97 -7.29
C PRO A 58 -1.34 -4.78 -7.88
N THR A 59 -0.17 -4.68 -7.25
CA THR A 59 0.99 -5.52 -7.58
C THR A 59 1.61 -6.08 -6.31
N PHE A 60 1.87 -7.39 -6.30
CA PHE A 60 2.66 -8.05 -5.26
C PHE A 60 4.06 -8.34 -5.81
N VAL A 61 5.08 -7.85 -5.11
CA VAL A 61 6.49 -8.11 -5.41
C VAL A 61 7.00 -9.11 -4.38
N LEU A 62 7.43 -10.29 -4.83
CA LEU A 62 7.85 -11.39 -3.98
C LEU A 62 9.25 -11.87 -4.40
N ASN A 63 9.96 -12.52 -3.46
CA ASN A 63 11.26 -13.14 -3.72
C ASN A 63 12.29 -12.20 -4.35
N GLU A 64 12.62 -11.09 -3.67
CA GLU A 64 13.59 -10.10 -4.17
C GLU A 64 13.28 -9.62 -5.59
N ALA A 65 12.00 -9.35 -5.86
CA ALA A 65 11.46 -8.92 -7.15
C ALA A 65 11.55 -9.94 -8.31
N ARG A 66 11.92 -11.21 -8.05
CA ARG A 66 11.88 -12.29 -9.06
C ARG A 66 10.46 -12.68 -9.45
N GLN A 67 9.49 -12.45 -8.57
CA GLN A 67 8.07 -12.73 -8.81
C GLN A 67 7.27 -11.43 -8.68
N LYS A 68 6.48 -11.11 -9.71
CA LYS A 68 5.58 -9.95 -9.74
C LYS A 68 4.19 -10.43 -10.15
N LEU A 69 3.22 -10.29 -9.25
CA LEU A 69 1.81 -10.60 -9.51
C LEU A 69 1.05 -9.30 -9.72
N TYR A 70 0.70 -8.98 -10.96
CA TYR A 70 0.03 -7.74 -11.34
C TYR A 70 -1.45 -7.98 -11.65
N GLY A 71 -2.31 -7.09 -11.13
CA GLY A 71 -3.75 -7.07 -11.38
C GLY A 71 -4.54 -7.89 -10.34
N ASN A 72 -5.81 -8.09 -10.62
CA ASN A 72 -6.73 -8.85 -9.75
C ASN A 72 -6.44 -10.36 -9.83
N VAL A 73 -5.31 -10.76 -9.28
CA VAL A 73 -4.88 -12.16 -9.21
C VAL A 73 -5.68 -12.89 -8.13
N GLY A 74 -6.16 -14.09 -8.46
CA GLY A 74 -6.94 -14.89 -7.53
C GLY A 74 -6.14 -15.37 -6.32
N TYR A 75 -6.80 -15.50 -5.17
CA TYR A 75 -6.16 -15.87 -3.90
C TYR A 75 -5.33 -17.16 -3.96
N GLY A 76 -5.78 -18.20 -4.68
CA GLY A 76 -5.02 -19.45 -4.78
C GLY A 76 -3.66 -19.28 -5.48
N VAL A 77 -3.56 -18.35 -6.44
CA VAL A 77 -2.28 -18.04 -7.10
C VAL A 77 -1.36 -17.27 -6.16
N ILE A 78 -1.90 -16.30 -5.41
CA ILE A 78 -1.16 -15.55 -4.40
C ILE A 78 -0.62 -16.49 -3.32
N GLU A 79 -1.48 -17.36 -2.79
CA GLU A 79 -1.14 -18.34 -1.75
C GLU A 79 -0.04 -19.30 -2.23
N ALA A 80 -0.16 -19.85 -3.44
CA ALA A 80 0.83 -20.76 -4.00
C ALA A 80 2.21 -20.09 -4.13
N ASN A 81 2.26 -18.84 -4.60
CA ASN A 81 3.53 -18.09 -4.71
C ASN A 81 4.15 -17.84 -3.33
N ILE A 82 3.37 -17.41 -2.33
CA ILE A 82 3.86 -17.22 -0.97
C ILE A 82 4.42 -18.53 -0.38
N LYS A 83 3.69 -19.64 -0.52
CA LYS A 83 4.16 -20.96 -0.03
C LYS A 83 5.47 -21.37 -0.69
N GLU A 84 5.63 -21.10 -1.98
CA GLU A 84 6.87 -21.41 -2.70
C GLU A 84 8.04 -20.57 -2.20
N VAL A 85 7.85 -19.26 -2.03
CA VAL A 85 8.89 -18.37 -1.51
C VAL A 85 9.36 -18.78 -0.10
N LEU A 86 8.43 -19.21 0.76
CA LEU A 86 8.78 -19.67 2.10
C LEU A 86 9.55 -20.99 2.10
N LYS A 87 9.23 -21.91 1.16
CA LYS A 87 9.99 -23.16 1.01
C LYS A 87 11.41 -22.90 0.53
N SER A 88 11.60 -21.98 -0.43
CA SER A 88 12.93 -21.68 -0.97
C SER A 88 13.84 -20.97 0.05
N GLN A 89 13.29 -20.23 1.01
CA GLN A 89 14.06 -19.62 2.11
C GLN A 89 14.55 -20.65 3.14
N ASN A 90 13.78 -21.71 3.40
CA ASN A 90 14.14 -22.75 4.36
C ASN A 90 15.07 -23.85 3.79
N ALA A 91 15.40 -23.78 2.50
CA ALA A 91 16.28 -24.72 1.81
C ALA A 91 17.73 -24.21 1.66
N GLY A 92 18.04 -23.05 2.26
CA GLY A 92 19.38 -22.43 2.30
C GLY A 92 20.11 -22.66 3.60
#